data_AF-A0A925L2C1-F1
#
_entry.id   AF-A0A925L2C1-F1
#
_cell.length_a   1.000
_cell.length_b   1.000
_cell.length_c   1.000
_cell.angle_alpha   90.00
_cell.angle_beta   90.00
_cell.angle_gamma   90.00
#
_symmetry.space_group_name_H-M   'P 1'
#
loop_
_entity.id
_entity.type
_entity.pdbx_description
1 polymer ?
#
loop_
_entity_poly.entity_id
_entity_poly.type
_entity_poly.pdbx_seq_one_letter_code
_entity_poly.pdbx_strand_id
1 'polypeptide(L)'
;MSVLGSILGLGGDAVAKPIEALGAVFDKLFTSDEERLQAQAVLEKLKQHEDELQVELNKIEAASSSVFVAGWRPAIGWVCAASLAVYYIPRFMVGTGLWVWACLAATPPHLVPVPEMGIGDILGLVGSLLGMSWLRTAEKKAGVAR
;
A
#
# COMPACT_ATOMS: atom_id res chain seq x y z
N MET A 1 -1.02 1.28 -51.84
CA MET A 1 -0.28 2.52 -51.46
C MET A 1 -0.20 2.57 -49.93
N SER A 2 0.78 1.90 -49.31
CA SER A 2 2.21 2.29 -49.21
C SER A 2 2.52 3.34 -48.12
N VAL A 3 1.58 3.65 -47.22
CA VAL A 3 1.84 4.62 -46.11
C VAL A 3 1.91 3.93 -44.75
N LEU A 4 1.07 2.92 -44.48
CA LEU A 4 1.11 2.17 -43.22
C LEU A 4 2.30 1.20 -43.13
N GLY A 5 2.76 0.66 -44.26
CA GLY A 5 3.93 -0.23 -44.30
C GLY A 5 5.29 0.49 -44.28
N SER A 6 5.35 1.74 -44.71
CA SER A 6 6.58 2.55 -44.68
C SER A 6 6.84 3.17 -43.30
N ILE A 7 5.79 3.44 -42.51
CA ILE A 7 5.93 3.91 -41.12
C ILE A 7 6.35 2.77 -40.18
N LEU A 8 5.89 1.54 -40.42
CA LEU A 8 6.23 0.38 -39.59
C LEU A 8 7.49 -0.38 -40.08
N GLY A 9 7.90 -0.22 -41.34
CA GLY A 9 9.05 -0.91 -41.94
C GLY A 9 10.38 -0.14 -41.95
N LEU A 10 10.39 1.16 -41.63
CA LEU A 10 11.61 1.97 -41.55
C LEU A 10 12.16 2.15 -40.12
N GLY A 11 11.47 1.59 -39.11
CA GLY A 11 11.82 1.76 -37.70
C GLY A 11 12.66 0.63 -37.09
N GLY A 12 12.91 -0.46 -37.81
CA GLY A 12 13.66 -1.61 -37.28
C GLY A 12 15.18 -1.44 -37.39
N ASP A 13 15.71 -1.39 -38.60
CA ASP A 13 17.16 -1.40 -38.84
C ASP A 13 17.86 -0.05 -38.58
N ALA A 14 17.14 1.07 -38.73
CA ALA A 14 17.68 2.40 -38.50
C ALA A 14 17.68 2.81 -37.02
N VAL A 15 16.88 2.15 -36.19
CA VAL A 15 16.77 2.42 -34.74
C VAL A 15 17.54 1.36 -33.93
N ALA A 16 17.63 0.11 -34.42
CA ALA A 16 18.42 -0.93 -33.78
C ALA A 16 19.91 -0.59 -33.70
N LYS A 17 20.51 -0.05 -34.77
CA LYS A 17 21.95 0.30 -34.78
C LYS A 17 22.32 1.44 -33.81
N PRO A 18 21.55 2.54 -33.72
CA PRO A 18 21.77 3.55 -32.68
C PRO A 18 21.52 3.04 -31.28
N ILE A 19 20.52 2.17 -31.06
CA ILE A 19 20.24 1.59 -29.74
C ILE A 19 21.34 0.62 -29.31
N GLU A 20 21.87 -0.21 -30.20
CA GLU A 20 23.01 -1.09 -29.91
C GLU A 20 24.30 -0.29 -29.70
N ALA A 21 24.53 0.77 -30.48
CA ALA A 21 25.67 1.66 -30.29
C ALA A 21 25.56 2.46 -28.98
N LEU A 22 24.35 2.91 -28.62
CA LEU A 22 24.06 3.53 -27.33
C LEU A 22 24.19 2.53 -26.19
N GLY A 23 23.79 1.27 -26.36
CA GLY A 23 23.96 0.19 -25.40
C GLY A 23 25.43 -0.13 -25.14
N ALA A 24 26.25 -0.21 -26.19
CA ALA A 24 27.71 -0.43 -26.09
C ALA A 24 28.47 0.76 -25.49
N VAL A 25 27.97 1.99 -25.70
CA VAL A 25 28.51 3.22 -25.11
C VAL A 25 28.05 3.39 -23.66
N PHE A 26 26.80 3.02 -23.32
CA PHE A 26 26.32 2.92 -21.94
C PHE A 26 27.08 1.86 -21.14
N ASP A 27 27.39 0.71 -21.76
CA ASP A 27 28.21 -0.32 -21.12
C ASP A 27 29.63 0.18 -20.88
N LYS A 28 30.27 0.82 -21.88
CA LYS A 28 31.63 1.37 -21.72
C LYS A 28 31.74 2.56 -20.78
N LEU A 29 30.68 3.35 -20.59
CA LEU A 29 30.67 4.50 -19.65
C LEU A 29 30.30 4.10 -18.22
N PHE A 30 29.74 2.89 -17.99
CA PHE A 30 29.42 2.36 -16.65
C PHE A 30 30.06 0.99 -16.36
N THR A 31 31.22 0.68 -16.95
CA THR A 31 32.07 -0.47 -16.58
C THR A 31 33.08 -0.06 -15.51
N SER A 32 32.58 0.20 -14.31
CA SER A 32 33.36 -0.05 -13.10
C SER A 32 32.39 -0.77 -12.18
N ASP A 33 32.49 -2.09 -12.13
CA ASP A 33 31.75 -2.90 -11.15
C ASP A 33 31.94 -2.34 -9.73
N GLU A 34 33.07 -1.68 -9.49
CA GLU A 34 33.41 -0.97 -8.27
C GLU A 34 32.60 0.31 -8.06
N GLU A 35 32.42 1.18 -9.06
CA GLU A 35 31.55 2.36 -8.95
C GLU A 35 30.06 1.98 -8.91
N ARG A 36 29.64 0.89 -9.58
CA ARG A 36 28.26 0.39 -9.44
C ARG A 36 28.04 -0.24 -8.06
N LEU A 37 29.01 -0.96 -7.50
CA LEU A 37 28.96 -1.44 -6.12
C LEU A 37 28.95 -0.27 -5.13
N GLN A 38 29.77 0.76 -5.35
CA GLN A 38 29.80 1.94 -4.49
C GLN A 38 28.53 2.77 -4.64
N ALA A 39 28.01 2.94 -5.86
CA ALA A 39 26.74 3.59 -6.09
C ALA A 39 25.61 2.80 -5.44
N GLN A 40 25.59 1.47 -5.53
CA GLN A 40 24.63 0.60 -4.83
C GLN A 40 24.79 0.71 -3.31
N ALA A 41 26.01 0.71 -2.78
CA ALA A 41 26.26 0.87 -1.35
C ALA A 41 25.89 2.26 -0.83
N VAL A 42 26.06 3.31 -1.64
CA VAL A 42 25.61 4.67 -1.34
C VAL A 42 24.09 4.77 -1.46
N LEU A 43 23.47 4.15 -2.46
CA LEU A 43 22.01 4.05 -2.59
C LEU A 43 21.39 3.29 -1.42
N GLU A 44 22.04 2.23 -0.96
CA GLU A 44 21.61 1.41 0.17
C GLU A 44 21.79 2.17 1.49
N LYS A 45 22.87 2.94 1.64
CA LYS A 45 23.01 3.92 2.74
C LYS A 45 21.95 5.02 2.68
N LEU A 46 21.62 5.54 1.50
CA LEU A 46 20.58 6.56 1.33
C LEU A 46 19.19 5.98 1.68
N LYS A 47 18.90 4.74 1.27
CA LYS A 47 17.68 4.01 1.64
C LYS A 47 17.57 3.77 3.15
N GLN A 48 18.69 3.52 3.84
CA GLN A 48 18.70 3.38 5.30
C GLN A 48 18.28 4.67 6.02
N HIS A 49 18.53 5.84 5.43
CA HIS A 49 18.15 7.13 6.00
C HIS A 49 16.83 7.69 5.42
N GLU A 50 16.25 7.02 4.43
CA GLU A 50 15.01 7.46 3.80
C GLU A 50 13.85 7.45 4.80
N ASP A 51 13.77 6.43 5.66
CA ASP A 51 12.77 6.33 6.72
C ASP A 51 12.91 7.47 7.75
N GLU A 52 14.13 7.82 8.12
CA GLU A 52 14.41 8.93 9.05
C GLU A 52 14.00 10.27 8.43
N LEU A 53 14.36 10.50 7.17
CA LEU A 53 13.98 11.69 6.41
C LEU A 53 12.46 11.79 6.22
N GLN A 54 11.78 10.68 5.94
CA GLN A 54 10.32 10.65 5.87
C GLN A 54 9.69 11.00 7.21
N VAL A 55 10.23 10.50 8.34
CA VAL A 55 9.73 10.84 9.68
C VAL A 55 9.94 12.33 9.99
N GLU A 56 11.07 12.91 9.62
CA GLU A 56 11.34 14.34 9.80
C GLU A 56 10.43 15.21 8.93
N LEU A 57 10.26 14.88 7.65
CA LEU A 57 9.30 15.56 6.77
C LEU A 57 7.88 15.47 7.35
N ASN A 58 7.46 14.31 7.83
CA ASN A 58 6.15 14.13 8.45
C ASN A 58 5.97 15.00 9.71
N LYS A 59 7.03 15.19 10.51
CA LYS A 59 6.99 16.09 11.67
C LYS A 59 6.87 17.55 11.23
N ILE A 60 7.60 17.96 10.20
CA ILE A 60 7.55 19.33 9.67
C ILE A 60 6.18 19.61 9.04
N GLU A 61 5.64 18.67 8.26
CA GLU A 61 4.30 18.75 7.68
C GLU A 61 3.23 18.82 8.78
N ALA A 62 3.36 18.01 9.84
CA ALA A 62 2.45 18.05 10.98
C ALA A 62 2.58 19.35 11.80
N ALA A 63 3.75 19.98 11.83
CA ALA A 63 4.01 21.26 12.49
C ALA A 63 3.62 22.48 11.63
N SER A 64 3.23 22.26 10.37
CA SER A 64 2.77 23.31 9.46
C SER A 64 1.56 24.05 10.02
N SER A 65 1.53 25.38 9.89
CA SER A 65 0.37 26.21 10.24
C SER A 65 -0.83 26.00 9.31
N SER A 66 -0.63 25.35 8.16
CA SER A 66 -1.70 25.03 7.22
C SER A 66 -2.46 23.78 7.66
N VAL A 67 -3.74 23.95 8.01
CA VAL A 67 -4.65 22.86 8.40
C VAL A 67 -4.75 21.79 7.31
N PHE A 68 -4.62 22.16 6.04
CA PHE A 68 -4.64 21.21 4.93
C PHE A 68 -3.37 20.36 4.84
N VAL A 69 -2.21 20.87 5.26
CA VAL A 69 -0.92 20.15 5.25
C VAL A 69 -0.74 19.33 6.52
N ALA A 70 -1.08 19.87 7.69
CA ALA A 70 -0.98 19.13 8.95
C ALA A 70 -2.10 18.09 9.11
N GLY A 71 -3.28 18.35 8.53
CA GLY A 71 -4.50 17.60 8.81
C GLY A 71 -4.82 16.44 7.87
N TRP A 72 -4.18 16.33 6.69
CA TRP A 72 -4.61 15.33 5.68
C TRP A 72 -4.40 13.88 6.15
N ARG A 73 -3.30 13.59 6.85
CA ARG A 73 -3.01 12.25 7.41
C ARG A 73 -4.07 11.84 8.46
N PRO A 74 -4.35 12.65 9.50
CA PRO A 74 -5.48 12.38 10.39
C PRO A 74 -6.82 12.29 9.66
N ALA A 75 -7.10 13.18 8.70
CA ALA A 75 -8.38 13.22 8.00
C ALA A 75 -8.71 11.91 7.28
N ILE A 76 -7.74 11.30 6.60
CA ILE A 76 -7.93 9.98 5.97
C ILE A 76 -8.26 8.91 7.02
N GLY A 77 -7.55 8.94 8.16
CA GLY A 77 -7.83 8.04 9.29
C GLY A 77 -9.26 8.20 9.82
N TRP A 78 -9.71 9.43 10.01
CA TRP A 78 -11.07 9.73 10.46
C TRP A 78 -12.13 9.31 9.44
N VAL A 79 -11.91 9.54 8.14
CA VAL A 79 -12.82 9.09 7.08
C VAL A 79 -12.91 7.57 7.05
N CYS A 80 -11.78 6.86 7.19
CA CYS A 80 -11.75 5.41 7.27
C CYS A 80 -12.52 4.90 8.51
N ALA A 81 -12.26 5.47 9.69
CA ALA A 81 -12.97 5.13 10.92
C ALA A 81 -14.48 5.43 10.82
N ALA A 82 -14.86 6.57 10.23
CA ALA A 82 -16.25 6.94 10.03
C ALA A 82 -16.96 6.00 9.05
N SER A 83 -16.29 5.60 7.96
CA SER A 83 -16.81 4.63 6.99
C SER A 83 -17.08 3.27 7.65
N LEU A 84 -16.13 2.77 8.44
CA LEU A 84 -16.31 1.54 9.22
C LEU A 84 -17.47 1.69 10.22
N ALA A 85 -17.57 2.82 10.92
CA ALA A 85 -18.65 3.07 11.87
C ALA A 85 -20.03 3.08 11.19
N VAL A 86 -20.18 3.81 10.07
CA VAL A 86 -21.42 3.89 9.31
C VAL A 86 -21.80 2.55 8.68
N TYR A 87 -20.84 1.68 8.38
CA TYR A 87 -21.14 0.34 7.85
C TYR A 87 -21.50 -0.67 8.94
N TYR A 88 -20.64 -0.81 9.96
CA TYR A 88 -20.78 -1.88 10.95
C TYR A 88 -21.80 -1.59 12.05
N ILE A 89 -21.95 -0.33 12.49
CA ILE A 89 -22.89 0.01 13.57
C ILE A 89 -24.34 -0.27 13.12
N PRO A 90 -24.83 0.23 11.98
CA PRO A 90 -26.19 -0.05 11.53
C PRO A 90 -26.40 -1.52 11.21
N ARG A 91 -25.41 -2.19 10.60
CA ARG A 91 -25.46 -3.63 10.32
C ARG A 91 -25.65 -4.44 11.60
N PHE A 92 -24.92 -4.11 12.66
CA PHE A 92 -25.06 -4.77 13.96
C PHE A 92 -26.42 -4.47 14.60
N MET A 93 -26.86 -3.21 14.60
CA MET A 93 -28.14 -2.81 15.21
C MET A 93 -29.35 -3.45 14.51
N VAL A 94 -29.41 -3.35 13.18
CA VAL A 94 -30.51 -3.89 12.39
C VAL A 94 -30.44 -5.43 12.37
N GLY A 95 -29.26 -6.01 12.19
CA GLY A 95 -29.07 -7.45 12.18
C GLY A 95 -29.49 -8.11 13.50
N THR A 96 -29.09 -7.53 14.63
CA THR A 96 -29.50 -8.01 15.96
C THR A 96 -31.00 -7.84 16.18
N GLY A 97 -31.58 -6.70 15.78
CA GLY A 97 -33.02 -6.45 15.91
C GLY A 97 -33.86 -7.45 15.12
N LEU A 98 -33.48 -7.72 13.86
CA LEU A 98 -34.14 -8.71 13.01
C LEU A 98 -33.98 -10.14 13.55
N TRP A 99 -32.79 -10.48 14.08
CA TRP A 99 -32.54 -11.79 14.66
C TRP A 99 -33.38 -12.03 15.92
N VAL A 100 -33.48 -11.05 16.82
CA VAL A 100 -34.33 -11.13 18.01
C VAL A 100 -35.80 -11.30 17.60
N TRP A 101 -36.26 -10.52 16.63
CA TRP A 101 -37.62 -10.64 16.11
C TRP A 101 -37.88 -12.03 15.51
N ALA A 102 -36.95 -12.57 14.72
CA ALA A 102 -37.06 -13.90 14.13
C ALA A 102 -37.10 -15.02 15.18
N CYS A 103 -36.33 -14.92 16.26
CA CYS A 103 -36.38 -15.89 17.36
C CYS A 103 -37.73 -15.86 18.11
N LEU A 104 -38.33 -14.68 18.27
CA LEU A 104 -39.64 -14.51 18.91
C LEU A 104 -40.80 -14.94 18.01
N ALA A 105 -40.67 -14.77 16.70
CA ALA A 105 -41.69 -15.14 15.71
C ALA A 105 -41.69 -16.65 15.36
N ALA A 106 -40.66 -17.40 15.75
CA ALA A 106 -40.58 -18.83 15.52
C ALA A 106 -41.57 -19.62 16.38
N THR A 107 -42.25 -20.61 15.79
CA THR A 107 -43.19 -21.51 16.49
C THR A 107 -42.77 -22.98 16.34
N PRO A 108 -42.36 -23.68 17.42
CA PRO A 108 -42.14 -23.16 18.78
C PRO A 108 -40.95 -22.19 18.85
N PRO A 109 -40.89 -21.31 19.86
CA PRO A 109 -39.77 -20.39 20.03
C PRO A 109 -38.47 -21.18 20.17
N HIS A 110 -37.55 -20.95 19.24
CA HIS A 110 -36.23 -21.56 19.26
C HIS A 110 -35.20 -20.54 18.78
N LEU A 111 -33.95 -20.76 19.16
CA LEU A 111 -32.84 -19.92 18.71
C LEU A 111 -32.61 -20.16 17.22
N VAL A 112 -32.98 -19.18 16.41
CA VAL A 112 -32.64 -19.15 14.98
C VAL A 112 -31.12 -18.92 14.87
N PRO A 113 -30.41 -19.56 13.92
CA PRO A 113 -28.99 -19.30 13.72
C PRO A 113 -28.71 -17.81 13.57
N VAL A 114 -27.68 -17.32 14.28
CA VAL A 114 -27.29 -15.91 14.23
C VAL A 114 -26.83 -15.58 12.80
N PRO A 115 -27.43 -14.58 12.12
CA PRO A 115 -26.98 -14.17 10.80
C PRO A 115 -25.56 -13.61 10.88
N GLU A 116 -24.80 -13.71 9.79
CA GLU A 116 -23.41 -13.27 9.76
C GLU A 116 -23.28 -11.75 10.00
N MET A 117 -22.83 -11.38 11.20
CA MET A 117 -22.71 -9.99 11.65
C MET A 117 -21.37 -9.34 11.27
N GLY A 118 -20.54 -9.98 10.43
CA GLY A 118 -19.26 -9.41 9.94
C GLY A 118 -18.12 -9.45 10.97
N ILE A 119 -18.20 -10.31 12.00
CA ILE A 119 -17.11 -10.50 12.98
C ILE A 119 -15.83 -10.97 12.28
N GLY A 120 -15.96 -11.83 11.26
CA GLY A 120 -14.82 -12.31 10.47
C GLY A 120 -14.07 -11.17 9.76
N ASP A 121 -14.81 -10.20 9.21
CA ASP A 121 -14.22 -9.06 8.53
C ASP A 121 -13.43 -8.16 9.49
N ILE A 122 -13.98 -7.90 10.68
CA ILE A 122 -13.30 -7.11 11.72
C ILE A 122 -12.06 -7.85 12.22
N LEU A 123 -12.15 -9.16 12.47
CA LEU A 123 -10.99 -9.97 12.88
C LEU A 123 -9.93 -10.04 11.78
N GLY A 124 -10.33 -10.09 10.51
CA GLY A 124 -9.42 -9.99 9.37
C GLY A 124 -8.74 -8.63 9.28
N LEU A 125 -9.47 -7.55 9.52
CA LEU A 125 -8.93 -6.19 9.52
C LEU A 125 -7.96 -5.97 10.69
N VAL A 126 -8.34 -6.35 11.91
CA VAL A 126 -7.44 -6.33 13.09
C VAL A 126 -6.25 -7.25 12.88
N GLY A 127 -6.46 -8.45 12.35
CA GLY A 127 -5.42 -9.41 12.03
C GLY A 127 -4.41 -8.88 11.02
N SER A 128 -4.87 -8.15 10.00
CA SER A 128 -3.97 -7.51 9.02
C SER A 128 -3.14 -6.39 9.65
N LEU A 129 -3.75 -5.54 10.48
CA LEU A 129 -3.05 -4.49 11.23
C LEU A 129 -2.01 -5.06 12.22
N LEU A 130 -2.37 -6.13 12.92
CA LEU A 130 -1.48 -6.79 13.87
C LEU A 130 -0.34 -7.54 13.16
N GLY A 131 -0.66 -8.21 12.04
CA GLY A 131 0.30 -8.97 11.22
C GLY A 131 1.37 -8.08 10.59
N MET A 132 0.98 -6.93 10.02
CA MET A 132 1.94 -5.96 9.49
C MET A 132 2.83 -5.36 10.59
N SER A 133 2.27 -5.12 11.79
CA SER A 133 3.03 -4.64 12.95
C SER A 133 4.01 -5.70 13.48
N TRP A 134 3.64 -6.98 13.40
CA TRP A 134 4.51 -8.09 13.77
C TRP A 134 5.69 -8.24 12.82
N LEU A 135 5.48 -8.09 11.50
CA LEU A 135 6.55 -8.18 10.51
C LEU A 135 7.69 -7.19 10.79
N ARG A 136 7.37 -5.90 11.05
CA ARG A 136 8.39 -4.91 11.45
C ARG A 136 9.12 -5.28 12.73
N THR A 137 8.43 -5.87 13.71
CA THR A 137 9.06 -6.32 14.96
C THR A 137 9.98 -7.51 14.72
N ALA A 138 9.60 -8.43 13.82
CA ALA A 138 10.41 -9.58 13.43
C ALA A 138 11.67 -9.14 12.66
N GLU A 139 11.55 -8.20 11.72
CA GLU A 139 12.69 -7.64 10.99
C GLU A 139 13.70 -6.95 11.92
N LYS A 140 13.21 -6.23 12.93
CA LYS A 140 14.06 -5.56 13.92
C LYS A 140 14.78 -6.54 14.84
N LYS A 141 14.11 -7.63 15.23
CA LYS A 141 14.72 -8.75 15.98
C LYS A 141 15.72 -9.55 15.13
N ALA A 142 15.48 -9.66 13.83
CA ALA A 142 16.37 -10.34 12.88
C ALA A 142 17.58 -9.48 12.47
N GLY A 143 17.65 -8.21 12.90
CA GLY A 143 18.74 -7.30 12.56
C GLY A 143 18.73 -6.82 11.11
N VAL A 144 17.62 -7.04 10.38
CA VAL A 144 17.44 -6.65 8.97
C VAL A 144 16.93 -5.22 8.87
N ALA A 145 16.02 -4.83 9.77
CA ALA A 145 15.62 -3.43 9.95
C ALA A 145 16.38 -2.84 11.15
N ARG A 146 17.16 -1.77 10.94
CA ARG A 146 17.78 -1.00 12.04
C ARG A 146 16.78 0.01 12.59
#